data_AF-A0A1G2XV39-F1
#
_entry.id   AF-A0A1G2XV39-F1
#
_cell.length_a   1.000
_cell.length_b   1.000
_cell.length_c   1.000
_cell.angle_alpha   90.00
_cell.angle_beta   90.00
_cell.angle_gamma   90.00
#
_symmetry.space_group_name_H-M   'P 1'
#
loop_
_entity.id
_entity.type
_entity.pdbx_description
1 polymer ?
#
loop_
_entity_poly.entity_id
_entity_poly.type
_entity_poly.pdbx_seq_one_letter_code
_entity_poly.pdbx_strand_id
1 'polypeptide(L)'
;MAVCCFAEKNKKHSKGSEPGDNKNTRLSSLVSGKNKINYLVLHALAAGERRKQMKKILIICLFVLTTASIIQADIFWGAANSSESANSSTAYDPILFKLDTATGTVGTTYAYSQWRTILDVAYAPGNILYVTHSSVSDTQNNKTFMLAKVNASTGAVLSDTQINTLSGTDLPAWNALKYHNGKLYAVENCWREGDNNSAWDKRGYIYEVGLDSEGDPVSAVLGAYIGGYPAPDGAIALKDGVWYVSDWRDDAPNASSWIKTSTDIMNNNFTGTLHTEPIGYFDGWDFEADGDLIGVSWFSSYGMNVYEIDLTTGAPTALYDIGSQLPSHIISFSGLTAVPEPATLCLLAIGGLLLRKRS
;
A
#
# COMPACT_ATOMS: atom_id res chain seq x y z
N MET A 1 -2.44 44.38 -23.36
CA MET A 1 -3.14 44.31 -24.66
C MET A 1 -4.32 43.35 -24.51
N ALA A 2 -5.52 43.82 -24.92
CA ALA A 2 -6.84 43.19 -25.13
C ALA A 2 -7.00 41.68 -24.85
N VAL A 3 -7.96 41.15 -24.06
CA VAL A 3 -9.44 41.29 -23.95
C VAL A 3 -10.22 41.06 -25.25
N CYS A 4 -11.00 39.96 -25.27
CA CYS A 4 -12.34 39.75 -25.88
C CYS A 4 -12.75 38.31 -25.47
N CYS A 5 -13.78 37.95 -24.69
CA CYS A 5 -15.18 38.38 -24.56
C CYS A 5 -15.98 38.39 -25.86
N PHE A 6 -16.90 37.43 -26.02
CA PHE A 6 -18.24 37.68 -26.54
C PHE A 6 -19.27 36.72 -25.92
N ALA A 7 -20.28 37.33 -25.31
CA ALA A 7 -21.58 36.79 -24.98
C ALA A 7 -22.62 37.67 -25.69
N GLU A 8 -23.77 37.12 -26.11
CA GLU A 8 -25.13 37.74 -26.15
C GLU A 8 -26.09 36.79 -26.91
N LYS A 9 -27.17 36.28 -26.29
CA LYS A 9 -28.53 36.84 -26.01
C LYS A 9 -29.43 37.02 -27.24
N ASN A 10 -30.62 36.38 -27.18
CA ASN A 10 -31.98 36.96 -27.33
C ASN A 10 -33.00 35.81 -27.23
N LYS A 11 -33.99 35.70 -26.32
CA LYS A 11 -35.07 36.54 -25.77
C LYS A 11 -36.34 36.69 -26.66
N LYS A 12 -37.36 35.88 -26.29
CA LYS A 12 -38.79 36.19 -26.05
C LYS A 12 -39.85 36.37 -27.18
N HIS A 13 -40.97 35.68 -26.89
CA HIS A 13 -42.41 36.00 -27.05
C HIS A 13 -43.12 35.86 -28.41
N SER A 14 -44.19 35.04 -28.41
CA SER A 14 -45.54 35.52 -28.79
C SER A 14 -46.65 34.70 -28.09
N LYS A 15 -47.78 35.36 -27.84
CA LYS A 15 -49.03 34.90 -27.21
C LYS A 15 -50.14 34.91 -28.28
N GLY A 16 -51.18 34.11 -28.04
CA GLY A 16 -52.54 34.25 -28.60
C GLY A 16 -52.93 33.05 -29.48
N SER A 17 -54.17 32.55 -29.54
CA SER A 17 -55.43 32.77 -28.82
C SER A 17 -56.40 31.66 -29.30
N GLU A 18 -57.36 31.27 -28.45
CA GLU A 18 -58.46 30.26 -28.57
C GLU A 18 -59.41 30.43 -29.80
N PRO A 19 -60.54 29.69 -30.00
CA PRO A 19 -61.13 28.50 -29.33
C PRO A 19 -61.64 27.39 -30.30
N GLY A 20 -62.09 26.25 -29.76
CA GLY A 20 -62.85 25.24 -30.52
C GLY A 20 -63.47 24.15 -29.64
N ASP A 21 -64.74 24.32 -29.32
CA ASP A 21 -65.56 23.54 -28.37
C ASP A 21 -65.99 22.14 -28.86
N ASN A 22 -66.29 21.30 -27.86
CA ASN A 22 -67.27 20.19 -27.84
C ASN A 22 -67.03 18.88 -28.63
N LYS A 23 -66.85 17.78 -27.89
CA LYS A 23 -67.96 16.86 -27.56
C LYS A 23 -67.60 15.80 -26.51
N ASN A 24 -68.42 15.79 -25.45
CA ASN A 24 -68.64 14.68 -24.52
C ASN A 24 -68.79 13.32 -25.22
N THR A 25 -68.16 12.26 -24.69
CA THR A 25 -68.93 11.04 -24.37
C THR A 25 -68.33 10.31 -23.17
N ARG A 26 -69.19 10.11 -22.17
CA ARG A 26 -69.01 9.31 -20.96
C ARG A 26 -68.65 7.86 -21.31
N LEU A 27 -67.70 7.29 -20.57
CA LEU A 27 -67.64 5.84 -20.30
C LEU A 27 -67.19 5.62 -18.86
N SER A 28 -68.11 5.89 -17.95
CA SER A 28 -68.08 5.36 -16.58
C SER A 28 -69.32 4.49 -16.41
N SER A 29 -69.19 3.18 -16.62
CA SER A 29 -70.01 2.16 -15.94
C SER A 29 -69.70 0.78 -16.53
N LEU A 30 -68.78 0.04 -15.90
CA LEU A 30 -68.83 -1.43 -15.70
C LEU A 30 -67.47 -1.92 -15.18
N VAL A 31 -67.13 -1.50 -13.96
CA VAL A 31 -66.22 -2.30 -13.12
C VAL A 31 -66.93 -2.46 -11.79
N SER A 32 -67.58 -3.62 -11.67
CA SER A 32 -68.19 -4.16 -10.45
C SER A 32 -67.37 -3.83 -9.19
N GLY A 33 -68.05 -3.43 -8.12
CA GLY A 33 -67.43 -3.10 -6.82
C GLY A 33 -66.54 -4.19 -6.23
N LYS A 34 -66.64 -5.44 -6.70
CA LYS A 34 -65.72 -6.54 -6.34
C LYS A 34 -64.30 -6.36 -6.91
N ASN A 35 -64.13 -5.69 -8.06
CA ASN A 35 -62.83 -5.53 -8.72
C ASN A 35 -61.97 -4.40 -8.12
N LYS A 36 -62.58 -3.36 -7.55
CA LYS A 36 -61.84 -2.27 -6.88
C LYS A 36 -61.21 -2.71 -5.56
N ILE A 37 -61.89 -3.58 -4.80
CA ILE A 37 -61.37 -4.16 -3.55
C ILE A 37 -60.22 -5.13 -3.86
N ASN A 38 -60.35 -5.98 -4.88
CA ASN A 38 -59.28 -6.87 -5.30
C ASN A 38 -58.02 -6.12 -5.76
N TYR A 39 -58.16 -4.97 -6.45
CA TYR A 39 -57.02 -4.16 -6.89
C TYR A 39 -56.28 -3.48 -5.71
N LEU A 40 -57.03 -2.96 -4.73
CA LEU A 40 -56.46 -2.38 -3.50
C LEU A 40 -55.82 -3.44 -2.59
N VAL A 41 -56.40 -4.64 -2.51
CA VAL A 41 -55.84 -5.77 -1.76
C VAL A 41 -54.57 -6.31 -2.43
N LEU A 42 -54.52 -6.42 -3.76
CA LEU A 42 -53.30 -6.79 -4.50
C LEU A 42 -52.18 -5.75 -4.34
N HIS A 43 -52.49 -4.45 -4.38
CA HIS A 43 -51.50 -3.41 -4.11
C HIS A 43 -51.03 -3.39 -2.64
N ALA A 44 -51.93 -3.62 -1.68
CA ALA A 44 -51.57 -3.70 -0.27
C ALA A 44 -50.76 -4.97 0.07
N LEU A 45 -51.08 -6.11 -0.55
CA LEU A 45 -50.32 -7.36 -0.45
C LEU A 45 -48.93 -7.20 -1.08
N ALA A 46 -48.82 -6.60 -2.27
CA ALA A 46 -47.54 -6.32 -2.93
C ALA A 46 -46.69 -5.30 -2.14
N ALA A 47 -47.30 -4.33 -1.45
CA ALA A 47 -46.59 -3.40 -0.56
C ALA A 47 -46.17 -4.07 0.76
N GLY A 48 -46.98 -5.00 1.28
CA GLY A 48 -46.67 -5.81 2.46
C GLY A 48 -45.50 -6.77 2.22
N GLU A 49 -45.45 -7.42 1.06
CA GLU A 49 -44.32 -8.27 0.66
C GLU A 49 -43.05 -7.47 0.44
N ARG A 50 -43.13 -6.30 -0.23
CA ARG A 50 -41.98 -5.40 -0.40
C ARG A 50 -41.41 -4.91 0.94
N ARG A 51 -42.27 -4.57 1.92
CA ARG A 51 -41.82 -4.22 3.27
C ARG A 51 -41.15 -5.39 4.00
N LYS A 52 -41.66 -6.62 3.84
CA LYS A 52 -41.03 -7.81 4.42
C LYS A 52 -39.67 -8.13 3.77
N GLN A 53 -39.55 -7.96 2.45
CA GLN A 53 -38.27 -8.09 1.74
C GLN A 53 -37.26 -7.01 2.16
N MET A 54 -37.67 -5.74 2.21
CA MET A 54 -36.79 -4.65 2.66
C MET A 54 -36.28 -4.86 4.09
N LYS A 55 -37.13 -5.33 5.01
CA LYS A 55 -36.69 -5.66 6.38
C LYS A 55 -35.69 -6.81 6.40
N LYS A 56 -35.90 -7.87 5.61
CA LYS A 56 -34.95 -8.99 5.50
C LYS A 56 -33.60 -8.52 4.94
N ILE A 57 -33.61 -7.70 3.90
CA ILE A 57 -32.39 -7.14 3.30
C ILE A 57 -31.68 -6.21 4.30
N LEU A 58 -32.41 -5.35 4.99
CA LEU A 58 -31.84 -4.47 6.01
C LEU A 58 -31.19 -5.30 7.14
N ILE A 59 -31.85 -6.37 7.60
CA ILE A 59 -31.29 -7.28 8.62
C ILE A 59 -30.05 -7.99 8.08
N ILE A 60 -30.03 -8.45 6.83
CA ILE A 60 -28.85 -9.08 6.22
C ILE A 60 -27.71 -8.06 6.08
N CYS A 61 -27.97 -6.85 5.59
CA CYS A 61 -26.97 -5.79 5.51
C CYS A 61 -26.46 -5.39 6.89
N LEU A 62 -27.34 -5.28 7.90
CA LEU A 62 -26.96 -4.97 9.27
C LEU A 62 -26.13 -6.12 9.86
N PHE A 63 -26.51 -7.38 9.62
CA PHE A 63 -25.79 -8.56 10.08
C PHE A 63 -24.39 -8.61 9.43
N VAL A 64 -24.30 -8.40 8.11
CA VAL A 64 -23.04 -8.32 7.36
C VAL A 64 -22.17 -7.15 7.84
N LEU A 65 -22.76 -5.97 8.10
CA LEU A 65 -22.06 -4.80 8.65
C LEU A 65 -21.57 -5.05 10.09
N THR A 66 -22.33 -5.76 10.92
CA THR A 66 -21.93 -6.10 12.30
C THR A 66 -20.95 -7.26 12.39
N THR A 67 -20.93 -8.17 11.40
CA THR A 67 -19.90 -9.22 11.29
C THR A 67 -18.65 -8.75 10.55
N ALA A 68 -18.70 -7.60 9.86
CA ALA A 68 -17.54 -6.96 9.22
C ALA A 68 -16.64 -6.18 10.20
N SER A 69 -16.94 -6.22 11.51
CA SER A 69 -16.08 -5.71 12.58
C SER A 69 -15.20 -6.81 13.20
N ILE A 70 -15.10 -7.98 12.56
CA ILE A 70 -14.03 -8.91 12.89
C ILE A 70 -12.76 -8.18 12.46
N ILE A 71 -11.93 -7.81 13.44
CA ILE A 71 -10.55 -7.35 13.24
C ILE A 71 -9.90 -8.44 12.41
N GLN A 72 -9.86 -8.21 11.09
CA GLN A 72 -9.37 -9.19 10.15
C GLN A 72 -7.87 -8.98 10.12
N ALA A 73 -7.16 -9.98 10.61
CA ALA A 73 -5.72 -9.95 10.61
C ALA A 73 -5.18 -9.83 9.20
N ASP A 74 -4.08 -9.11 9.11
CA ASP A 74 -3.46 -8.80 7.85
C ASP A 74 -2.44 -9.85 7.44
N ILE A 75 -2.23 -9.86 6.14
CA ILE A 75 -1.21 -10.67 5.50
C ILE A 75 -0.13 -9.72 5.03
N PHE A 76 1.12 -10.03 5.35
CA PHE A 76 2.27 -9.27 4.89
C PHE A 76 3.19 -10.14 4.04
N TRP A 77 3.89 -9.50 3.12
CA TRP A 77 5.14 -10.01 2.59
C TRP A 77 6.29 -9.30 3.28
N GLY A 78 7.30 -10.06 3.68
CA GLY A 78 8.57 -9.53 4.18
C GLY A 78 9.73 -10.22 3.50
N ALA A 79 10.94 -9.73 3.77
CA ALA A 79 12.17 -10.34 3.29
C ALA A 79 13.13 -10.63 4.45
N ALA A 80 14.01 -11.60 4.22
CA ALA A 80 15.01 -11.98 5.20
C ALA A 80 16.31 -12.39 4.51
N ASN A 81 17.43 -12.12 5.17
CA ASN A 81 18.74 -12.28 4.58
C ASN A 81 19.61 -13.27 5.35
N SER A 82 20.38 -14.05 4.60
CA SER A 82 21.61 -14.66 5.08
C SER A 82 22.68 -13.59 5.27
N SER A 83 23.69 -13.84 6.10
CA SER A 83 24.78 -12.89 6.38
C SER A 83 25.26 -12.08 5.18
N GLU A 84 25.34 -10.75 5.34
CA GLU A 84 25.91 -9.85 4.34
C GLU A 84 27.42 -10.04 4.16
N SER A 85 28.09 -10.76 5.07
CA SER A 85 29.54 -10.88 5.05
C SER A 85 30.00 -11.79 3.93
N ALA A 86 30.65 -11.20 2.93
CA ALA A 86 31.25 -11.87 1.78
C ALA A 86 32.34 -12.92 2.09
N ASN A 87 32.70 -13.06 3.37
CA ASN A 87 33.71 -14.00 3.84
C ASN A 87 33.11 -15.34 4.31
N SER A 88 31.80 -15.51 4.22
CA SER A 88 31.15 -16.74 4.67
C SER A 88 31.06 -17.73 3.51
N SER A 89 31.50 -18.97 3.72
CA SER A 89 31.34 -20.10 2.80
C SER A 89 29.87 -20.55 2.65
N THR A 90 28.93 -19.75 3.14
CA THR A 90 27.49 -19.98 3.09
C THR A 90 26.96 -19.43 1.78
N ALA A 91 26.13 -20.23 1.10
CA ALA A 91 25.37 -19.76 -0.05
C ALA A 91 24.54 -18.52 0.36
N TYR A 92 24.53 -17.51 -0.50
CA TYR A 92 23.56 -16.43 -0.36
C TYR A 92 22.20 -17.00 -0.77
N ASP A 93 21.26 -17.03 0.17
CA ASP A 93 19.89 -17.51 -0.05
C ASP A 93 18.91 -16.59 0.68
N PRO A 94 18.83 -15.28 0.31
CA PRO A 94 17.80 -14.42 0.86
C PRO A 94 16.42 -14.96 0.47
N ILE A 95 15.46 -14.72 1.33
CA ILE A 95 14.10 -15.23 1.18
C ILE A 95 13.07 -14.11 1.19
N LEU A 96 12.01 -14.32 0.43
CA LEU A 96 10.72 -13.67 0.67
C LEU A 96 9.87 -14.60 1.53
N PHE A 97 9.15 -14.05 2.48
CA PHE A 97 8.23 -14.81 3.32
C PHE A 97 6.88 -14.11 3.46
N LYS A 98 5.83 -14.91 3.62
CA LYS A 98 4.48 -14.44 3.86
C LYS A 98 4.13 -14.60 5.33
N LEU A 99 3.84 -13.50 6.01
CA LEU A 99 3.48 -13.44 7.42
C LEU A 99 1.96 -13.28 7.56
N ASP A 100 1.39 -14.07 8.47
CA ASP A 100 0.03 -13.90 8.98
C ASP A 100 0.12 -13.27 10.37
N THR A 101 -0.31 -12.02 10.53
CA THR A 101 -0.19 -11.30 11.81
C THR A 101 -1.23 -11.74 12.83
N ALA A 102 -2.33 -12.40 12.43
CA ALA A 102 -3.28 -13.00 13.39
C ALA A 102 -2.61 -14.05 14.26
N THR A 103 -1.73 -14.82 13.63
CA THR A 103 -1.18 -16.05 14.20
C THR A 103 0.31 -15.92 14.48
N GLY A 104 0.98 -14.87 14.00
CA GLY A 104 2.43 -14.75 14.02
C GLY A 104 3.12 -15.86 13.24
N THR A 105 2.43 -16.48 12.26
CA THR A 105 2.94 -17.64 11.53
C THR A 105 3.49 -17.24 10.17
N VAL A 106 4.68 -17.75 9.85
CA VAL A 106 5.25 -17.67 8.52
C VAL A 106 4.71 -18.81 7.66
N GLY A 107 4.07 -18.46 6.56
CA GLY A 107 3.53 -19.40 5.58
C GLY A 107 4.49 -19.63 4.42
N THR A 108 4.08 -19.15 3.25
CA THR A 108 4.83 -19.32 2.00
C THR A 108 6.18 -18.61 2.04
N THR A 109 7.24 -19.29 1.59
CA THR A 109 8.58 -18.71 1.45
C THR A 109 9.17 -19.01 0.07
N TYR A 110 9.96 -18.08 -0.47
CA TYR A 110 10.72 -18.25 -1.72
C TYR A 110 12.17 -17.86 -1.50
N ALA A 111 13.11 -18.71 -1.91
CA ALA A 111 14.56 -18.47 -1.78
C ALA A 111 15.19 -18.13 -3.14
N TYR A 112 16.16 -17.22 -3.13
CA TYR A 112 16.76 -16.66 -4.35
C TYR A 112 18.28 -16.78 -4.34
N SER A 113 18.82 -17.92 -4.76
CA SER A 113 20.26 -18.22 -4.70
C SER A 113 21.15 -17.38 -5.63
N GLN A 114 20.55 -16.62 -6.54
CA GLN A 114 21.26 -15.67 -7.40
C GLN A 114 21.30 -14.25 -6.81
N TRP A 115 20.59 -14.04 -5.71
CA TRP A 115 20.57 -12.76 -4.99
C TRP A 115 21.45 -12.87 -3.75
N ARG A 116 22.16 -11.79 -3.45
CA ARG A 116 22.99 -11.68 -2.25
C ARG A 116 22.15 -11.26 -1.05
N THR A 117 21.38 -10.20 -1.23
CA THR A 117 20.58 -9.54 -0.19
C THR A 117 19.32 -8.98 -0.84
N ILE A 118 18.17 -9.13 -0.18
CA ILE A 118 16.94 -8.38 -0.45
C ILE A 118 16.90 -7.21 0.53
N LEU A 119 16.66 -6.00 0.03
CA LEU A 119 16.57 -4.80 0.86
C LEU A 119 15.12 -4.51 1.25
N ASP A 120 14.19 -4.53 0.30
CA ASP A 120 12.77 -4.38 0.59
C ASP A 120 11.89 -5.07 -0.45
N VAL A 121 10.61 -5.17 -0.12
CA VAL A 121 9.54 -5.72 -0.93
C VAL A 121 8.31 -4.81 -0.88
N ALA A 122 7.70 -4.54 -2.02
CA ALA A 122 6.42 -3.86 -2.12
C ALA A 122 5.39 -4.72 -2.86
N TYR A 123 4.17 -4.82 -2.31
CA TYR A 123 3.08 -5.54 -2.94
C TYR A 123 2.27 -4.64 -3.88
N ALA A 124 1.98 -5.14 -5.08
CA ALA A 124 1.17 -4.45 -6.08
C ALA A 124 -0.03 -5.31 -6.54
N PRO A 125 -1.11 -4.68 -7.06
CA PRO A 125 -2.25 -5.39 -7.65
C PRO A 125 -1.83 -6.40 -8.72
N GLY A 126 -2.62 -7.46 -8.87
CA GLY A 126 -2.29 -8.56 -9.79
C GLY A 126 -1.34 -9.60 -9.18
N ASN A 127 -1.16 -9.58 -7.85
CA ASN A 127 -0.35 -10.54 -7.11
C ASN A 127 1.13 -10.50 -7.51
N ILE A 128 1.65 -9.27 -7.56
CA ILE A 128 3.01 -8.94 -7.93
C ILE A 128 3.75 -8.37 -6.72
N LEU A 129 4.99 -8.79 -6.53
CA LEU A 129 5.94 -8.20 -5.61
C LEU A 129 7.00 -7.46 -6.42
N TYR A 130 7.30 -6.23 -6.05
CA TYR A 130 8.54 -5.56 -6.46
C TYR A 130 9.56 -5.74 -5.35
N VAL A 131 10.77 -6.15 -5.69
CA VAL A 131 11.79 -6.54 -4.71
C VAL A 131 13.10 -5.86 -5.07
N THR A 132 13.64 -5.04 -4.17
CA THR A 132 14.99 -4.49 -4.32
C THR A 132 15.99 -5.51 -3.81
N HIS A 133 16.98 -5.81 -4.62
CA HIS A 133 18.01 -6.78 -4.26
C HIS A 133 19.37 -6.42 -4.84
N SER A 134 20.40 -7.12 -4.38
CA SER A 134 21.73 -7.14 -4.99
C SER A 134 22.04 -8.54 -5.50
N SER A 135 22.86 -8.63 -6.55
CA SER A 135 23.20 -9.91 -7.15
C SER A 135 24.41 -10.56 -6.48
N VAL A 136 24.48 -11.90 -6.48
CA VAL A 136 25.71 -12.61 -6.08
C VAL A 136 26.90 -12.31 -6.99
N SER A 137 26.64 -11.90 -8.24
CA SER A 137 27.66 -11.47 -9.20
C SER A 137 28.27 -10.11 -8.89
N ASP A 138 27.63 -9.33 -8.00
CA ASP A 138 28.13 -8.02 -7.62
C ASP A 138 29.36 -8.17 -6.74
N THR A 139 30.45 -7.52 -7.11
CA THR A 139 31.60 -7.40 -6.21
C THR A 139 31.24 -6.46 -5.07
N GLN A 140 31.94 -6.57 -3.93
CA GLN A 140 31.69 -5.72 -2.76
C GLN A 140 31.74 -4.21 -3.09
N ASN A 141 32.49 -3.85 -4.14
CA ASN A 141 32.73 -2.48 -4.60
C ASN A 141 31.90 -2.10 -5.84
N ASN A 142 31.02 -2.99 -6.32
CA ASN A 142 30.13 -2.72 -7.45
C ASN A 142 28.75 -3.32 -7.19
N LYS A 143 28.09 -2.82 -6.13
CA LYS A 143 26.70 -3.17 -5.81
C LYS A 143 25.79 -2.57 -6.89
N THR A 144 25.36 -3.39 -7.83
CA THR A 144 24.37 -3.00 -8.82
C THR A 144 23.02 -3.36 -8.25
N PHE A 145 22.32 -2.38 -7.69
CA PHE A 145 21.00 -2.63 -7.13
C PHE A 145 19.99 -2.83 -8.26
N MET A 146 19.23 -3.90 -8.11
CA MET A 146 18.28 -4.40 -9.07
C MET A 146 16.88 -4.32 -8.48
N LEU A 147 15.90 -4.07 -9.34
CA LEU A 147 14.49 -4.17 -9.00
C LEU A 147 13.87 -5.33 -9.76
N ALA A 148 13.57 -6.39 -9.02
CA ALA A 148 12.88 -7.56 -9.54
C ALA A 148 11.37 -7.41 -9.41
N LYS A 149 10.66 -7.91 -10.42
CA LYS A 149 9.22 -8.13 -10.37
C LYS A 149 8.96 -9.62 -10.22
N VAL A 150 8.25 -10.01 -9.18
CA VAL A 150 8.07 -11.40 -8.77
C VAL A 150 6.59 -11.73 -8.70
N ASN A 151 6.20 -12.91 -9.19
CA ASN A 151 4.86 -13.43 -9.00
C ASN A 151 4.70 -13.94 -7.56
N ALA A 152 3.83 -13.31 -6.77
CA ALA A 152 3.69 -13.61 -5.35
C ALA A 152 3.09 -15.00 -5.05
N SER A 153 2.49 -15.68 -6.05
CA SER A 153 1.95 -17.04 -5.88
C SER A 153 2.94 -18.13 -6.20
N THR A 154 3.96 -17.86 -7.01
CA THR A 154 4.93 -18.87 -7.46
C THR A 154 6.36 -18.57 -7.05
N GLY A 155 6.66 -17.32 -6.64
CA GLY A 155 8.02 -16.84 -6.39
C GLY A 155 8.83 -16.61 -7.66
N ALA A 156 8.24 -16.81 -8.85
CA ALA A 156 8.95 -16.66 -10.11
C ALA A 156 9.29 -15.20 -10.40
N VAL A 157 10.56 -14.93 -10.70
CA VAL A 157 11.03 -13.64 -11.22
C VAL A 157 10.52 -13.48 -12.66
N LEU A 158 9.73 -12.44 -12.90
CA LEU A 158 9.12 -12.12 -14.19
C LEU A 158 9.99 -11.14 -15.00
N SER A 159 10.60 -10.18 -14.31
CA SER A 159 11.58 -9.25 -14.85
C SER A 159 12.54 -8.83 -13.75
N ASP A 160 13.75 -8.43 -14.12
CA ASP A 160 14.80 -8.01 -13.19
C ASP A 160 15.62 -6.90 -13.83
N THR A 161 15.45 -5.66 -13.35
CA THR A 161 15.94 -4.47 -14.06
C THR A 161 16.83 -3.62 -13.17
N GLN A 162 17.99 -3.24 -13.71
CA GLN A 162 18.83 -2.22 -13.10
C GLN A 162 18.22 -0.83 -13.33
N ILE A 163 18.06 -0.05 -12.27
CA ILE A 163 17.59 1.34 -12.37
C ILE A 163 18.71 2.26 -11.91
N ASN A 164 19.27 3.01 -12.85
CA ASN A 164 20.27 4.03 -12.54
C ASN A 164 19.60 5.27 -11.96
N THR A 165 20.07 5.75 -10.81
CA THR A 165 19.64 7.02 -10.22
C THR A 165 20.48 8.19 -10.75
N LEU A 166 20.05 9.41 -10.43
CA LEU A 166 20.63 10.67 -10.94
C LEU A 166 22.07 10.92 -10.49
N SER A 167 22.56 10.28 -9.42
CA SER A 167 23.93 10.50 -8.96
C SER A 167 24.95 9.98 -9.96
N GLY A 168 24.69 8.91 -10.71
CA GLY A 168 25.55 8.39 -11.78
C GLY A 168 27.00 8.05 -11.38
N THR A 169 27.37 8.27 -10.11
CA THR A 169 28.74 8.20 -9.59
C THR A 169 28.83 7.47 -8.26
N ASP A 170 27.73 6.96 -7.73
CA ASP A 170 27.66 6.34 -6.41
C ASP A 170 26.86 5.02 -6.44
N LEU A 171 27.08 4.13 -5.47
CA LEU A 171 26.40 2.83 -5.32
C LEU A 171 25.01 3.07 -4.69
N PRO A 172 23.91 3.17 -5.46
CA PRO A 172 22.64 3.63 -4.93
C PRO A 172 21.86 2.45 -4.34
N ALA A 173 21.77 2.36 -3.01
CA ALA A 173 21.03 1.30 -2.33
C ALA A 173 19.56 1.68 -2.19
N TRP A 174 18.68 0.90 -2.79
CA TRP A 174 17.23 1.10 -2.70
C TRP A 174 16.68 0.36 -1.48
N ASN A 175 16.76 1.01 -0.32
CA ASN A 175 16.55 0.38 0.98
C ASN A 175 15.09 0.21 1.36
N ALA A 176 14.19 0.98 0.73
CA ALA A 176 12.77 0.75 0.91
C ALA A 176 11.96 0.99 -0.36
N LEU A 177 10.80 0.35 -0.45
CA LEU A 177 9.85 0.36 -1.54
C LEU A 177 8.43 0.53 -1.02
N LYS A 178 7.62 1.33 -1.71
CA LYS A 178 6.17 1.36 -1.51
C LYS A 178 5.44 1.51 -2.83
N TYR A 179 4.53 0.58 -3.12
CA TYR A 179 3.62 0.73 -4.25
C TYR A 179 2.36 1.50 -3.84
N HIS A 180 1.99 2.53 -4.59
CA HIS A 180 0.77 3.28 -4.37
C HIS A 180 0.24 3.91 -5.66
N ASN A 181 -1.05 3.71 -5.95
CA ASN A 181 -1.76 4.31 -7.08
C ASN A 181 -1.07 4.14 -8.44
N GLY A 182 -0.60 2.92 -8.76
CA GLY A 182 0.05 2.65 -10.04
C GLY A 182 1.53 3.02 -10.10
N LYS A 183 2.06 3.62 -9.03
CA LYS A 183 3.43 4.09 -8.95
C LYS A 183 4.19 3.32 -7.88
N LEU A 184 5.49 3.17 -8.08
CA LEU A 184 6.39 2.63 -7.09
C LEU A 184 7.28 3.77 -6.59
N TYR A 185 7.36 3.91 -5.28
CA TYR A 185 8.23 4.87 -4.62
C TYR A 185 9.32 4.11 -3.91
N ALA A 186 10.49 4.72 -3.81
CA ALA A 186 11.58 4.11 -3.08
C ALA A 186 12.42 5.10 -2.32
N VAL A 187 13.10 4.60 -1.31
CA VAL A 187 14.09 5.34 -0.55
C VAL A 187 15.48 4.89 -1.02
N GLU A 188 16.23 5.84 -1.59
CA GLU A 188 17.65 5.63 -1.87
C GLU A 188 18.47 6.04 -0.65
N ASN A 189 19.37 5.16 -0.23
CA ASN A 189 20.55 5.52 0.52
C ASN A 189 21.79 5.37 -0.37
N CYS A 190 22.47 6.48 -0.58
CA CYS A 190 23.70 6.53 -1.34
C CYS A 190 24.91 6.60 -0.41
N TRP A 191 25.85 5.66 -0.56
CA TRP A 191 27.15 5.68 0.09
C TRP A 191 28.23 5.87 -0.98
N ARG A 192 29.02 6.94 -0.86
CA ARG A 192 30.23 7.08 -1.68
C ARG A 192 31.36 6.23 -1.11
N GLU A 193 32.01 5.43 -1.95
CA GLU A 193 33.18 4.65 -1.56
C GLU A 193 34.42 5.58 -1.50
N GLY A 194 34.94 5.87 -0.30
CA GLY A 194 36.16 6.65 -0.09
C GLY A 194 36.33 7.25 1.33
N ASP A 195 37.58 7.46 1.75
CA ASP A 195 37.99 7.77 3.14
C ASP A 195 37.60 9.16 3.67
N ASN A 196 36.96 10.03 2.89
CA ASN A 196 36.54 11.37 3.32
C ASN A 196 35.06 11.61 3.01
N ASN A 197 34.20 10.83 3.67
CA ASN A 197 32.75 11.01 3.63
C ASN A 197 32.35 12.29 4.38
N SER A 198 32.09 13.38 3.65
CA SER A 198 31.46 14.58 4.20
C SER A 198 29.95 14.36 4.37
N ALA A 199 29.27 15.18 5.19
CA ALA A 199 27.82 15.10 5.39
C ALA A 199 26.99 15.26 4.09
N TRP A 200 27.61 15.76 3.01
CA TRP A 200 27.00 15.85 1.68
C TRP A 200 27.09 14.56 0.86
N ASP A 201 27.85 13.56 1.30
CA ASP A 201 28.12 12.30 0.58
C ASP A 201 27.20 11.15 1.01
N LYS A 202 26.25 11.41 1.92
CA LYS A 202 25.34 10.40 2.50
C LYS A 202 23.95 11.00 2.70
N ARG A 203 23.06 10.76 1.74
CA ARG A 203 21.76 11.41 1.62
C ARG A 203 20.66 10.38 1.41
N GLY A 204 19.49 10.69 1.96
CA GLY A 204 18.25 9.99 1.72
C GLY A 204 17.32 10.77 0.83
N TYR A 205 16.91 10.18 -0.29
CA TYR A 205 15.88 10.74 -1.15
C TYR A 205 14.81 9.72 -1.48
N ILE A 206 13.61 10.25 -1.70
CA ILE A 206 12.57 9.53 -2.40
C ILE A 206 12.89 9.51 -3.88
N TYR A 207 12.61 8.39 -4.54
CA TYR A 207 12.45 8.30 -5.98
C TYR A 207 11.06 7.79 -6.33
N GLU A 208 10.46 8.37 -7.37
CA GLU A 208 9.34 7.76 -8.08
C GLU A 208 9.91 6.90 -9.22
N VAL A 209 9.63 5.60 -9.18
CA VAL A 209 10.00 4.64 -10.22
C VAL A 209 8.90 4.61 -11.27
N GLY A 210 9.26 4.98 -12.49
CA GLY A 210 8.39 4.82 -13.64
C GLY A 210 8.30 3.35 -14.04
N LEU A 211 7.08 2.86 -14.18
CA LEU A 211 6.76 1.52 -14.69
C LEU A 211 6.21 1.61 -16.11
N ASP A 212 6.54 0.64 -16.96
CA ASP A 212 5.96 0.54 -18.31
C ASP A 212 4.54 -0.10 -18.30
N SER A 213 4.00 -0.38 -19.48
CA SER A 213 2.67 -1.00 -19.62
C SER A 213 2.58 -2.43 -19.12
N GLU A 214 3.70 -3.14 -19.04
CA GLU A 214 3.76 -4.49 -18.47
C GLU A 214 3.94 -4.42 -16.95
N GLY A 215 4.33 -3.26 -16.41
CA GLY A 215 4.65 -3.03 -15.02
C GLY A 215 6.14 -3.24 -14.73
N ASP A 216 7.00 -3.20 -15.74
CA ASP A 216 8.44 -3.33 -15.55
C ASP A 216 9.06 -1.95 -15.25
N PRO A 217 10.07 -1.89 -14.36
CA PRO A 217 10.70 -0.63 -14.02
C PRO A 217 11.55 -0.08 -15.18
N VAL A 218 11.41 1.20 -15.51
CA VAL A 218 12.09 1.80 -16.67
C VAL A 218 12.80 3.13 -16.40
N SER A 219 12.49 3.80 -15.29
CA SER A 219 13.10 5.08 -14.93
C SER A 219 12.95 5.39 -13.45
N ALA A 220 13.75 6.33 -12.94
CA ALA A 220 13.61 6.88 -11.61
C ALA A 220 13.64 8.41 -11.67
N VAL A 221 12.71 9.06 -10.98
CA VAL A 221 12.63 10.51 -10.85
C VAL A 221 12.89 10.88 -9.39
N LEU A 222 13.90 11.73 -9.16
CA LEU A 222 14.24 12.21 -7.84
C LEU A 222 13.09 13.04 -7.24
N GLY A 223 12.73 12.73 -6.00
CA GLY A 223 11.69 13.38 -5.22
C GLY A 223 12.21 14.08 -3.97
N ALA A 224 11.44 14.00 -2.89
CA ALA A 224 11.70 14.73 -1.67
C ALA A 224 12.96 14.25 -0.94
N TYR A 225 13.59 15.17 -0.22
CA TYR A 225 14.68 14.86 0.69
C TYR A 225 14.13 14.30 2.01
N ILE A 226 14.70 13.20 2.48
CA ILE A 226 14.30 12.52 3.70
C ILE A 226 15.22 12.87 4.87
N GLY A 227 16.52 12.94 4.62
CA GLY A 227 17.52 13.05 5.69
C GLY A 227 18.94 12.84 5.21
N GLY A 228 19.90 13.05 6.12
CA GLY A 228 21.34 12.92 5.86
C GLY A 228 22.01 12.18 7.01
N TYR A 229 23.26 11.78 6.81
CA TYR A 229 24.01 10.83 7.64
C TYR A 229 23.72 10.79 9.17
N PRO A 230 23.64 9.57 9.76
CA PRO A 230 23.56 8.27 9.09
C PRO A 230 22.32 8.18 8.25
N ALA A 231 22.53 7.73 7.02
CA ALA A 231 21.54 7.94 5.99
C ALA A 231 20.31 7.07 6.28
N PRO A 232 19.12 7.45 5.79
CA PRO A 232 17.93 6.66 6.01
C PRO A 232 18.09 5.33 5.28
N ASP A 233 18.31 4.24 6.02
CA ASP A 233 18.06 2.88 5.54
C ASP A 233 16.55 2.58 5.51
N GLY A 234 15.75 3.61 5.17
CA GLY A 234 14.49 3.81 5.84
C GLY A 234 13.30 3.17 5.14
N ALA A 235 12.67 2.19 5.79
CA ALA A 235 11.30 1.76 5.54
C ALA A 235 10.34 2.90 5.18
N ILE A 236 9.39 2.63 4.29
CA ILE A 236 8.40 3.60 3.80
C ILE A 236 6.98 3.03 3.83
N ALA A 237 6.05 3.80 4.39
CA ALA A 237 4.63 3.43 4.43
C ALA A 237 3.73 4.64 4.15
N LEU A 238 2.47 4.37 3.85
CA LEU A 238 1.43 5.37 3.61
C LEU A 238 0.18 4.98 4.40
N LYS A 239 -0.33 5.91 5.21
CA LYS A 239 -1.61 5.77 5.90
C LYS A 239 -2.36 7.09 5.86
N ASP A 240 -3.65 7.04 5.52
CA ASP A 240 -4.54 8.19 5.52
C ASP A 240 -4.00 9.44 4.78
N GLY A 241 -3.27 9.21 3.68
CA GLY A 241 -2.67 10.26 2.86
C GLY A 241 -1.39 10.89 3.45
N VAL A 242 -0.86 10.33 4.54
CA VAL A 242 0.40 10.71 5.16
C VAL A 242 1.44 9.62 4.90
N TRP A 243 2.58 10.02 4.35
CA TRP A 243 3.74 9.17 4.16
C TRP A 243 4.58 9.14 5.42
N TYR A 244 5.06 7.96 5.78
CA TYR A 244 5.90 7.68 6.93
C TYR A 244 7.20 7.07 6.42
N VAL A 245 8.33 7.63 6.81
CA VAL A 245 9.67 7.14 6.42
C VAL A 245 10.58 7.07 7.61
N SER A 246 11.46 6.07 7.67
CA SER A 246 12.51 6.04 8.69
C SER A 246 13.70 6.89 8.30
N ASP A 247 14.23 7.58 9.30
CA ASP A 247 15.50 8.30 9.26
C ASP A 247 16.40 7.73 10.35
N TRP A 248 17.48 7.05 9.99
CA TRP A 248 18.43 6.55 10.99
C TRP A 248 19.27 7.72 11.51
N ARG A 249 19.57 7.76 12.81
CA ARG A 249 20.53 8.75 13.36
C ARG A 249 21.53 8.12 14.32
N ASP A 250 22.80 8.49 14.19
CA ASP A 250 23.98 8.06 14.99
C ASP A 250 24.29 9.10 16.09
N ASP A 251 23.47 10.14 16.21
CA ASP A 251 23.64 11.19 17.24
C ASP A 251 23.26 10.69 18.65
N ALA A 252 22.69 9.49 18.75
CA ALA A 252 22.52 8.70 19.97
C ALA A 252 23.52 7.53 20.01
N PRO A 253 23.90 7.00 21.19
CA PRO A 253 24.89 5.92 21.31
C PRO A 253 24.51 4.59 20.61
N ASN A 254 23.30 4.51 20.03
CA ASN A 254 22.85 3.47 19.12
C ASN A 254 22.20 4.13 17.91
N ALA A 255 22.71 3.86 16.69
CA ALA A 255 22.04 4.28 15.47
C ALA A 255 20.58 3.80 15.50
N SER A 256 19.59 4.64 15.19
CA SER A 256 18.21 4.20 15.33
C SER A 256 17.24 5.01 14.50
N SER A 257 16.17 4.34 14.06
CA SER A 257 15.12 4.87 13.20
C SER A 257 14.30 5.94 13.92
N TRP A 258 14.10 7.05 13.23
CA TRP A 258 13.13 8.08 13.57
C TRP A 258 12.01 8.07 12.54
N ILE A 259 10.77 8.21 12.97
CA ILE A 259 9.64 8.30 12.03
C ILE A 259 9.47 9.75 11.59
N LYS A 260 9.63 10.00 10.30
CA LYS A 260 9.30 11.28 9.68
C LYS A 260 8.09 11.18 8.79
N THR A 261 7.38 12.30 8.64
CA THR A 261 6.17 12.35 7.82
C THR A 261 6.16 13.43 6.76
N SER A 262 5.39 13.19 5.70
CA SER A 262 5.06 14.15 4.66
C SER A 262 3.70 13.84 4.06
N THR A 263 2.91 14.86 3.71
CA THR A 263 1.66 14.68 2.92
C THR A 263 1.91 14.69 1.41
N ASP A 264 3.13 15.02 0.98
CA ASP A 264 3.54 15.01 -0.42
C ASP A 264 4.96 14.42 -0.52
N ILE A 265 5.01 13.14 -0.86
CA ILE A 265 6.22 12.33 -0.93
C ILE A 265 7.23 12.84 -1.97
N MET A 266 6.77 13.55 -3.01
CA MET A 266 7.65 13.98 -4.09
C MET A 266 8.14 15.41 -3.92
N ASN A 267 7.34 16.29 -3.33
CA ASN A 267 7.62 17.72 -3.35
C ASN A 267 7.96 18.32 -1.97
N ASN A 268 7.62 17.64 -0.87
CA ASN A 268 7.84 18.16 0.48
C ASN A 268 8.88 17.33 1.22
N ASN A 269 9.96 17.99 1.65
CA ASN A 269 10.97 17.36 2.49
C ASN A 269 10.36 16.83 3.79
N PHE A 270 10.85 15.68 4.24
CA PHE A 270 10.48 15.09 5.51
C PHE A 270 11.20 15.83 6.64
N THR A 271 10.46 16.55 7.48
CA THR A 271 11.04 17.52 8.42
C THR A 271 10.59 17.38 9.88
N GLY A 272 9.54 16.59 10.17
CA GLY A 272 9.10 16.32 11.55
C GLY A 272 9.56 14.95 12.03
N THR A 273 9.94 14.83 13.30
CA THR A 273 10.02 13.54 14.01
C THR A 273 8.75 13.38 14.84
N LEU A 274 8.07 12.24 14.76
CA LEU A 274 6.81 12.02 15.50
C LEU A 274 6.99 11.95 17.01
N HIS A 275 8.18 11.59 17.46
CA HIS A 275 8.49 11.28 18.86
C HIS A 275 9.84 11.91 19.27
N THR A 276 10.18 11.82 20.56
CA THR A 276 11.40 12.40 21.14
C THR A 276 12.55 11.42 21.31
N GLU A 277 12.30 10.12 21.17
CA GLU A 277 13.30 9.05 21.31
C GLU A 277 13.22 8.11 20.12
N PRO A 278 14.33 7.57 19.60
CA PRO A 278 14.29 6.75 18.40
C PRO A 278 13.73 5.34 18.65
N ILE A 279 13.20 4.71 17.60
CA ILE A 279 12.39 3.48 17.74
C ILE A 279 13.21 2.19 17.64
N GLY A 280 14.49 2.24 17.24
CA GLY A 280 15.35 1.05 17.02
C GLY A 280 15.74 0.87 15.55
N TYR A 281 16.36 -0.25 15.17
CA TYR A 281 16.89 -0.49 13.81
C TYR A 281 15.86 -1.16 12.89
N PHE A 282 14.85 -0.40 12.49
CA PHE A 282 13.79 -0.90 11.60
C PHE A 282 14.12 -0.66 10.14
N ASP A 283 14.05 -1.73 9.36
CA ASP A 283 14.41 -1.82 7.93
C ASP A 283 13.19 -2.10 7.03
N GLY A 284 12.10 -2.60 7.63
CA GLY A 284 10.82 -2.76 6.97
C GLY A 284 9.68 -2.45 7.93
N TRP A 285 8.67 -1.72 7.44
CA TRP A 285 7.42 -1.52 8.16
C TRP A 285 6.27 -1.33 7.18
N ASP A 286 5.05 -1.58 7.63
CA ASP A 286 3.85 -1.13 6.95
C ASP A 286 2.68 -1.12 7.94
N PHE A 287 1.56 -0.54 7.53
CA PHE A 287 0.39 -0.45 8.38
C PHE A 287 -0.55 -1.64 8.22
N GLU A 288 -1.03 -2.13 9.35
CA GLU A 288 -2.23 -2.93 9.43
C GLU A 288 -3.48 -2.07 9.09
N ALA A 289 -4.52 -2.76 8.66
CA ALA A 289 -5.80 -2.21 8.25
C ALA A 289 -6.52 -1.50 9.40
N ASP A 290 -6.28 -1.91 10.63
CA ASP A 290 -6.88 -1.32 11.83
C ASP A 290 -6.23 -0.02 12.27
N GLY A 291 -4.97 0.23 11.95
CA GLY A 291 -4.26 1.30 12.63
C GLY A 291 -2.78 1.09 12.70
N ASP A 292 -2.38 -0.13 13.02
CA ASP A 292 -1.15 -0.35 13.75
C ASP A 292 0.05 -0.39 12.79
N LEU A 293 1.14 0.25 13.21
CA LEU A 293 2.39 0.22 12.45
C LEU A 293 3.17 -1.01 12.89
N ILE A 294 3.36 -1.95 11.96
CA ILE A 294 4.14 -3.15 12.22
C ILE A 294 5.49 -3.03 11.53
N GLY A 295 6.56 -3.45 12.20
CA GLY A 295 7.91 -3.38 11.68
C GLY A 295 8.78 -4.60 11.99
N VAL A 296 9.84 -4.76 11.20
CA VAL A 296 10.89 -5.76 11.39
C VAL A 296 12.26 -5.09 11.52
N SER A 297 13.12 -5.68 12.35
CA SER A 297 14.46 -5.16 12.63
C SER A 297 15.53 -5.83 11.78
N TRP A 298 16.46 -5.04 11.25
CA TRP A 298 17.66 -5.55 10.57
C TRP A 298 18.53 -6.34 11.54
N PHE A 299 18.84 -5.75 12.70
CA PHE A 299 19.84 -6.34 13.59
C PHE A 299 19.25 -7.47 14.44
N SER A 300 19.88 -8.64 14.37
CA SER A 300 19.56 -9.81 15.21
C SER A 300 19.76 -9.57 16.71
N SER A 301 20.48 -8.52 17.10
CA SER A 301 20.64 -8.12 18.51
C SER A 301 19.33 -7.66 19.15
N TYR A 302 18.34 -7.25 18.35
CA TYR A 302 16.98 -6.98 18.80
C TYR A 302 16.13 -8.26 18.85
N GLY A 303 16.66 -9.39 18.39
CA GLY A 303 15.90 -10.62 18.18
C GLY A 303 15.17 -10.60 16.84
N MET A 304 14.88 -11.80 16.32
CA MET A 304 14.20 -12.01 15.04
C MET A 304 12.68 -11.87 15.23
N ASN A 305 12.27 -10.68 15.69
CA ASN A 305 10.88 -10.38 16.02
C ASN A 305 10.21 -9.47 14.98
N VAL A 306 8.89 -9.60 14.92
CA VAL A 306 7.96 -8.59 14.40
C VAL A 306 7.51 -7.70 15.56
N TYR A 307 7.44 -6.40 15.34
CA TYR A 307 7.10 -5.41 16.36
C TYR A 307 5.89 -4.59 15.97
N GLU A 308 5.04 -4.27 16.94
CA GLU A 308 4.15 -3.13 16.87
C GLU A 308 4.92 -1.87 17.29
N ILE A 309 4.74 -0.77 16.57
CA ILE A 309 5.38 0.52 16.86
C ILE A 309 4.28 1.52 17.21
N ASP A 310 4.26 1.95 18.47
CA ASP A 310 3.36 3.02 18.90
C ASP A 310 3.78 4.34 18.25
N LEU A 311 2.96 4.86 17.32
CA LEU A 311 3.24 6.12 16.62
C LEU A 311 3.34 7.34 17.55
N THR A 312 2.71 7.30 18.72
CA THR A 312 2.70 8.40 19.69
C THR A 312 4.00 8.45 20.48
N THR A 313 4.48 7.28 20.92
CA THR A 313 5.66 7.19 21.81
C THR A 313 6.93 6.80 21.07
N GLY A 314 6.83 6.18 19.90
CA GLY A 314 7.92 5.53 19.19
C GLY A 314 8.35 4.19 19.82
N ALA A 315 7.65 3.70 20.84
CA ALA A 315 8.08 2.50 21.55
C ALA A 315 7.74 1.22 20.74
N PRO A 316 8.74 0.37 20.42
CA PRO A 316 8.48 -0.92 19.79
C PRO A 316 8.07 -1.98 20.84
N THR A 317 7.02 -2.73 20.55
CA THR A 317 6.58 -3.90 21.34
C THR A 317 6.72 -5.15 20.50
N ALA A 318 7.55 -6.10 20.95
CA ALA A 318 7.71 -7.37 20.24
C ALA A 318 6.39 -8.17 20.28
N LEU A 319 5.92 -8.58 19.11
CA LEU A 319 4.70 -9.38 18.95
C LEU A 319 5.02 -10.86 18.78
N TYR A 320 5.88 -11.18 17.81
CA TYR A 320 6.16 -12.56 17.39
C TYR A 320 7.64 -12.76 17.10
N ASP A 321 8.23 -13.83 17.65
CA ASP A 321 9.54 -14.33 17.18
C ASP A 321 9.28 -15.27 15.99
N ILE A 322 9.67 -14.82 14.80
CA ILE A 322 9.50 -15.59 13.57
C ILE A 322 10.81 -16.24 13.12
N GLY A 323 11.93 -15.98 13.80
CA GLY A 323 13.24 -16.51 13.43
C GLY A 323 13.29 -18.03 13.42
N SER A 324 12.65 -18.69 14.38
CA SER A 324 12.60 -20.16 14.44
C SER A 324 11.74 -20.81 13.35
N GLN A 325 10.92 -20.03 12.65
CA GLN A 325 10.06 -20.51 11.56
C GLN A 325 10.76 -20.42 10.20
N LEU A 326 11.94 -19.79 10.15
CA LEU A 326 12.75 -19.58 8.97
C LEU A 326 13.98 -20.49 8.98
N PRO A 327 14.65 -20.69 7.82
CA PRO A 327 15.91 -21.42 7.78
C PRO A 327 16.96 -20.83 8.73
N SER A 328 17.72 -21.67 9.43
CA SER A 328 18.65 -21.23 10.49
C SER A 328 19.83 -20.38 10.02
N HIS A 329 20.03 -20.24 8.71
CA HIS A 329 21.05 -19.37 8.13
C HIS A 329 20.57 -17.93 7.94
N ILE A 330 19.27 -17.67 8.13
CA ILE A 330 18.69 -16.33 8.11
C ILE A 330 19.04 -15.63 9.42
N ILE A 331 19.61 -14.43 9.34
CA ILE A 331 20.12 -13.69 10.50
C ILE A 331 19.63 -12.25 10.58
N SER A 332 18.90 -11.77 9.59
CA SER A 332 18.29 -10.44 9.60
C SER A 332 16.99 -10.43 8.81
N PHE A 333 16.12 -9.49 9.15
CA PHE A 333 14.94 -9.16 8.36
C PHE A 333 15.14 -7.86 7.63
N SER A 334 14.49 -7.76 6.48
CA SER A 334 14.47 -6.58 5.66
C SER A 334 13.09 -6.48 5.01
N GLY A 335 12.59 -5.27 4.87
CA GLY A 335 11.32 -5.03 4.20
C GLY A 335 10.06 -5.64 4.81
N LEU A 336 8.96 -4.93 4.64
CA LEU A 336 7.64 -5.40 5.04
C LEU A 336 6.58 -4.65 4.25
N THR A 337 5.61 -5.36 3.69
CA THR A 337 4.52 -4.74 2.93
C THR A 337 3.20 -5.48 3.16
N ALA A 338 2.17 -4.71 3.48
CA ALA A 338 0.83 -5.24 3.67
C ALA A 338 0.25 -5.68 2.31
N VAL A 339 -0.37 -6.85 2.29
CA VAL A 339 -1.23 -7.28 1.17
C VAL A 339 -2.58 -6.61 1.39
N PRO A 340 -2.98 -5.64 0.55
CA PRO A 340 -4.25 -4.97 0.73
C PRO A 340 -5.37 -6.01 0.66
N GLU A 341 -6.31 -5.94 1.60
CA GLU A 341 -7.48 -6.81 1.54
C GLU A 341 -8.16 -6.65 0.17
N PRO A 342 -8.55 -7.77 -0.48
CA PRO A 342 -9.44 -7.68 -1.61
C PRO A 342 -10.64 -6.86 -1.15
N ALA A 343 -11.01 -5.81 -1.89
CA ALA A 343 -12.08 -4.86 -1.55
C ALA A 343 -13.47 -5.56 -1.51
N THR A 344 -13.63 -6.48 -0.58
CA THR A 344 -14.77 -7.35 -0.36
C THR A 344 -15.98 -6.49 0.02
N LEU A 345 -15.72 -5.33 0.64
CA LEU A 345 -16.68 -4.27 0.88
C LEU A 345 -17.17 -3.57 -0.41
N CYS A 346 -16.30 -3.37 -1.41
CA CYS A 346 -16.71 -2.82 -2.72
C CYS A 346 -17.57 -3.83 -3.50
N LEU A 347 -17.25 -5.13 -3.43
CA LEU A 347 -18.08 -6.19 -4.02
C LEU A 347 -19.46 -6.29 -3.34
N LEU A 348 -19.53 -6.11 -2.02
CA LEU A 348 -20.79 -6.01 -1.27
C LEU A 348 -21.59 -4.76 -1.65
N ALA A 349 -20.94 -3.61 -1.81
CA ALA A 349 -21.58 -2.36 -2.24
C ALA A 349 -22.13 -2.43 -3.67
N ILE A 350 -21.36 -3.02 -4.60
CA ILE A 350 -21.81 -3.29 -5.98
C ILE A 350 -22.94 -4.32 -5.98
N GLY A 351 -22.83 -5.40 -5.18
CA GLY A 351 -23.91 -6.36 -4.99
C GLY A 351 -25.21 -5.72 -4.51
N GLY A 352 -25.12 -4.81 -3.54
CA GLY A 352 -26.26 -4.02 -3.04
C GLY A 352 -26.86 -3.08 -4.10
N LEU A 353 -26.02 -2.40 -4.89
CA LEU A 353 -26.46 -1.52 -5.99
C LEU A 353 -27.13 -2.28 -7.13
N LEU A 354 -26.62 -3.47 -7.48
CA LEU A 354 -27.19 -4.34 -8.50
C LEU A 354 -28.55 -4.91 -8.08
N LEU A 355 -28.74 -5.20 -6.79
CA LEU A 355 -30.03 -5.63 -6.26
C LEU A 355 -31.08 -4.51 -6.25
N ARG A 356 -30.67 -3.26 -6.03
CA ARG A 356 -31.56 -2.09 -6.06
C ARG A 356 -32.12 -1.78 -7.46
N LYS A 357 -31.42 -2.19 -8.52
CA LYS A 357 -31.85 -1.98 -9.91
C LYS A 357 -32.92 -2.99 -10.38
N ARG A 358 -33.17 -4.05 -9.59
CA ARG A 358 -34.14 -5.11 -9.90
C ARG A 358 -35.43 -5.05 -9.05
N SER A 359 -35.53 -4.13 -8.09
CA SER A 359 -36.73 -3.82 -7.29
C SER A 359 -37.43 -2.58 -7.81
#